data_AF-A0A956KZQ8-F1
#
_entry.id   AF-A0A956KZQ8-F1
#
_cell.length_a   1.000
_cell.length_b   1.000
_cell.length_c   1.000
_cell.angle_alpha   90.00
_cell.angle_beta   90.00
_cell.angle_gamma   90.00
#
_symmetry.space_group_name_H-M   'P 1'
#
loop_
_entity.id
_entity.type
_entity.pdbx_description
1 polymer ?
#
loop_
_entity_poly.entity_id
_entity_poly.type
_entity_poly.pdbx_seq_one_letter_code
_entity_poly.pdbx_strand_id
1 'polypeptide(L)'
;MAGKKRRVVVKWIKRVLAVAFLGAVAAMVVMAWMPKPLPVETAQVVRGELVVTVSEDGRSRVMDRYVVSAPLAGKLARIELHPGDEVPEGGVLARIVPVATPLMDVRTR
;
A
#
# COMPACT_ATOMS: atom_id res chain seq x y z
N MET A 1 64.39 14.38 -74.81
CA MET A 1 64.52 14.15 -73.35
C MET A 1 63.18 14.28 -72.58
N ALA A 2 62.09 13.64 -73.03
CA ALA A 2 60.74 13.88 -72.46
C ALA A 2 60.15 12.72 -71.61
N GLY A 3 60.74 11.51 -71.65
CA GLY A 3 60.15 10.32 -71.01
C GLY A 3 60.34 10.19 -69.49
N LYS A 4 61.31 10.91 -68.90
CA LYS A 4 61.66 10.74 -67.47
C LYS A 4 60.69 11.47 -66.53
N LYS A 5 60.21 12.68 -66.89
CA LYS A 5 59.29 13.48 -66.05
C LYS A 5 57.92 12.81 -65.88
N ARG A 6 57.37 12.24 -66.95
CA ARG A 6 56.04 11.59 -66.93
C ARG A 6 55.99 10.38 -65.97
N ARG A 7 57.08 9.61 -65.88
CA ARG A 7 57.19 8.47 -64.95
C ARG A 7 57.22 8.89 -63.47
N VAL A 8 57.81 10.04 -63.16
CA VAL A 8 57.92 10.54 -61.77
C VAL A 8 56.57 11.06 -61.28
N VAL A 9 55.83 11.79 -62.11
CA VAL A 9 54.49 12.31 -61.78
C VAL A 9 53.50 11.17 -61.56
N VAL A 10 53.48 10.16 -62.44
CA VAL A 10 52.60 8.99 -62.28
C VAL A 10 52.97 8.19 -61.03
N LYS A 11 54.26 8.09 -60.67
CA LYS A 11 54.69 7.46 -59.41
C LYS A 11 54.18 8.20 -58.18
N TRP A 12 54.15 9.53 -58.18
CA TRP A 12 53.64 10.34 -57.08
C TRP A 12 52.13 10.27 -56.94
N ILE A 13 51.39 10.33 -58.05
CA ILE A 13 49.93 10.17 -58.06
C ILE A 13 49.53 8.79 -57.50
N LYS A 14 50.21 7.72 -57.93
CA LYS A 14 49.98 6.37 -57.41
C LYS A 14 50.24 6.25 -55.90
N ARG A 15 51.23 6.97 -55.36
CA ARG A 15 51.52 7.00 -53.91
C ARG A 15 50.46 7.75 -53.12
N VAL A 16 50.02 8.91 -53.62
CA VAL A 16 48.94 9.69 -52.97
C VAL A 16 47.63 8.90 -52.96
N LEU A 17 47.27 8.26 -54.07
CA LEU A 17 46.11 7.38 -54.15
C LEU A 17 46.22 6.19 -53.19
N ALA A 18 47.41 5.57 -53.09
CA ALA A 18 47.63 4.46 -52.17
C ALA A 18 47.49 4.88 -50.69
N VAL A 19 48.01 6.06 -50.31
CA VAL A 19 47.87 6.60 -48.95
C VAL A 19 46.42 6.98 -48.65
N ALA A 20 45.72 7.61 -49.59
CA ALA A 20 44.30 7.94 -49.45
C ALA A 20 43.44 6.67 -49.29
N PHE A 21 43.74 5.63 -50.07
CA PHE A 21 43.07 4.33 -49.94
C PHE A 21 43.32 3.68 -48.58
N LEU A 22 44.58 3.65 -48.11
CA LEU A 22 44.93 3.15 -46.78
C LEU A 22 44.22 3.92 -45.66
N GLY A 23 44.14 5.25 -45.77
CA GLY A 23 43.41 6.10 -44.81
C GLY A 23 41.91 5.79 -44.78
N ALA A 24 41.29 5.60 -45.95
CA ALA A 24 39.88 5.23 -46.05
C ALA A 24 39.61 3.84 -45.43
N VAL A 25 40.49 2.87 -45.67
CA VAL A 25 40.39 1.54 -45.07
C VAL A 25 40.53 1.63 -43.55
N ALA A 26 41.50 2.37 -43.03
CA ALA A 26 41.68 2.57 -41.59
C ALA A 26 40.45 3.22 -40.95
N ALA A 27 39.87 4.25 -41.59
CA ALA A 27 38.66 4.90 -41.11
C ALA A 27 37.46 3.94 -41.06
N MET A 28 37.27 3.08 -42.08
CA MET A 28 36.22 2.06 -42.08
C MET A 28 36.38 1.03 -40.96
N VAL A 29 37.62 0.57 -40.71
CA VAL A 29 37.88 -0.39 -39.63
C VAL A 29 37.56 0.23 -38.26
N VAL A 30 37.97 1.48 -38.03
CA VAL A 30 37.66 2.20 -36.78
C VAL A 30 36.15 2.34 -36.61
N MET A 31 35.42 2.70 -37.66
CA MET A 31 33.96 2.84 -37.60
C MET A 31 33.25 1.51 -37.34
N ALA A 32 33.77 0.41 -37.88
CA ALA A 32 33.23 -0.93 -37.69
C ALA A 32 33.50 -1.48 -36.27
N TRP A 33 34.61 -1.07 -35.64
CA TRP A 33 34.94 -1.41 -34.26
C TRP A 33 34.28 -0.51 -33.20
N MET A 34 33.61 0.58 -33.61
CA MET A 34 32.83 1.36 -32.66
C MET A 34 31.62 0.54 -32.16
N PRO A 35 31.45 0.41 -30.83
CA PRO A 35 30.34 -0.34 -30.26
C PRO A 35 29.01 0.34 -30.59
N LYS A 36 28.02 -0.45 -31.01
CA LYS A 36 26.66 0.05 -31.24
C LYS A 36 25.96 0.25 -29.90
N PRO A 37 25.35 1.41 -29.63
CA PRO A 37 24.57 1.62 -28.41
C PRO A 37 23.36 0.70 -28.40
N LEU A 38 23.07 0.12 -27.23
CA LEU A 38 21.88 -0.69 -27.01
C LEU A 38 20.69 0.22 -26.68
N PRO A 39 19.53 0.07 -27.34
CA PRO A 39 18.34 0.82 -26.98
C PRO A 39 17.83 0.36 -25.62
N VAL A 40 17.58 1.31 -24.72
CA VAL A 40 17.04 1.05 -23.37
C VAL A 40 15.84 1.94 -23.11
N GLU A 41 14.86 1.39 -22.41
CA GLU A 41 13.70 2.15 -21.93
C GLU A 41 14.04 2.81 -20.60
N THR A 42 13.68 4.09 -20.46
CA THR A 42 13.99 4.88 -19.26
C THR A 42 12.75 5.63 -18.80
N ALA A 43 12.69 5.91 -17.51
CA ALA A 43 11.64 6.72 -16.90
C ALA A 43 12.27 7.75 -15.95
N GLN A 44 11.59 8.89 -15.76
CA GLN A 44 12.03 9.89 -14.80
C GLN A 44 11.72 9.42 -13.37
N VAL A 45 12.72 9.48 -12.49
CA VAL A 45 12.55 9.16 -11.08
C VAL A 45 12.07 10.41 -10.34
N VAL A 46 10.93 10.31 -9.67
CA VAL A 46 10.35 11.37 -8.84
C VAL A 46 10.28 10.93 -7.37
N ARG A 47 10.43 11.89 -6.45
CA ARG A 47 10.21 11.66 -5.02
C ARG A 47 8.77 12.05 -4.67
N GLY A 48 8.11 11.22 -3.88
CA GLY A 48 6.76 11.44 -3.38
C GLY A 48 6.55 10.71 -2.06
N GLU A 49 5.41 10.95 -1.43
CA GLU A 49 5.02 10.24 -0.21
C GLU A 49 4.67 8.79 -0.52
N LEU A 50 5.23 7.86 0.26
CA LEU A 50 4.91 6.44 0.19
C LEU A 50 4.08 6.06 1.41
N VAL A 51 2.80 5.81 1.20
CA VAL A 51 1.88 5.38 2.26
C VAL A 51 1.81 3.86 2.28
N VAL A 52 2.15 3.26 3.42
CA VAL A 52 2.04 1.82 3.66
C VAL A 52 0.94 1.60 4.71
N THR A 53 -0.12 0.91 4.31
CA THR A 53 -1.27 0.60 5.18
C THR A 53 -1.32 -0.89 5.48
N VAL A 54 -1.69 -1.24 6.71
CA VAL A 54 -2.07 -2.61 7.10
C VAL A 54 -3.59 -2.66 7.19
N SER A 55 -4.22 -3.55 6.44
CA SER A 55 -5.67 -3.74 6.45
C SER A 55 -5.99 -5.01 7.22
N GLU A 56 -6.78 -4.88 8.29
CA GLU A 56 -7.20 -5.97 9.16
C GLU A 56 -8.72 -5.89 9.39
N ASP A 57 -9.35 -7.04 9.59
CA ASP A 57 -10.78 -7.11 9.90
C ASP A 57 -11.03 -6.80 11.39
N GLY A 58 -11.76 -5.71 11.65
CA GLY A 58 -12.23 -5.35 12.99
C GLY A 58 -13.67 -5.78 13.24
N ARG A 59 -13.99 -6.16 14.48
CA ARG A 59 -15.40 -6.27 14.94
C ARG A 59 -15.63 -5.28 16.07
N SER A 60 -16.71 -4.52 15.98
CA SER A 60 -17.14 -3.65 17.08
C SER A 60 -17.73 -4.50 18.21
N ARG A 61 -17.26 -4.30 19.45
CA ARG A 61 -17.79 -4.96 20.65
C ARG A 61 -18.22 -3.90 21.65
N VAL A 62 -19.43 -4.03 22.18
CA VAL A 62 -19.87 -3.25 23.36
C VAL A 62 -19.00 -3.64 24.54
N MET A 63 -18.33 -2.68 25.17
CA MET A 63 -17.40 -2.94 26.27
C MET A 63 -18.13 -3.54 27.47
N ASP A 64 -19.17 -2.84 27.91
CA ASP A 64 -19.85 -3.08 29.19
C ASP A 64 -21.33 -3.38 28.98
N ARG A 65 -21.63 -4.65 28.69
CA ARG A 65 -23.00 -5.15 28.61
C ARG A 65 -23.33 -5.94 29.87
N TYR A 66 -24.25 -5.42 30.66
CA TYR A 66 -24.70 -6.07 31.89
C TYR A 66 -26.07 -6.73 31.73
N VAL A 67 -26.27 -7.83 32.44
CA VAL A 67 -27.58 -8.45 32.64
C VAL A 67 -28.02 -8.09 34.06
N VAL A 68 -29.09 -7.34 34.18
CA VAL A 68 -29.66 -6.96 35.48
C VAL A 68 -30.73 -7.96 35.87
N SER A 69 -30.60 -8.56 37.05
CA SER A 69 -31.55 -9.51 37.61
C SER A 69 -32.30 -8.91 38.80
N ALA A 70 -33.53 -9.39 39.01
CA ALA A 70 -34.30 -9.03 40.19
C ALA A 70 -33.67 -9.66 41.45
N PRO A 71 -33.49 -8.90 42.55
CA PRO A 71 -32.88 -9.42 43.77
C PRO A 71 -33.80 -10.37 44.57
N LEU A 72 -35.11 -10.34 44.29
CA LEU A 72 -36.14 -11.14 44.98
C LEU A 72 -37.28 -11.49 44.04
N ALA A 73 -38.04 -12.54 44.38
CA ALA A 73 -39.24 -12.93 43.65
C ALA A 73 -40.39 -11.94 43.90
N GLY A 74 -41.14 -11.62 42.85
CA GLY A 74 -42.24 -10.65 42.93
C GLY A 74 -42.91 -10.42 41.58
N LYS A 75 -43.85 -9.48 41.56
CA LYS A 75 -44.52 -9.01 40.34
C LYS A 75 -43.82 -7.76 39.83
N LEU A 76 -43.39 -7.79 38.57
CA LEU A 76 -42.77 -6.66 37.89
C LEU A 76 -43.85 -5.63 37.52
N ALA A 77 -43.67 -4.38 37.94
CA ALA A 77 -44.50 -3.28 37.49
C ALA A 77 -44.19 -2.94 36.01
N ARG A 78 -45.06 -2.17 35.36
CA ARG A 78 -44.80 -1.71 33.98
C ARG A 78 -43.45 -0.98 33.93
N ILE A 79 -42.60 -1.38 32.98
CA ILE A 79 -41.35 -0.68 32.69
C ILE A 79 -41.70 0.61 31.93
N GLU A 80 -41.18 1.73 32.40
CA GLU A 80 -41.41 3.06 31.81
C GLU A 80 -40.32 3.47 30.81
N LEU A 81 -39.17 2.78 30.85
CA LEU A 81 -38.03 2.98 29.95
C LEU A 81 -38.25 2.32 28.59
N HIS A 82 -37.76 2.97 27.54
CA HIS A 82 -37.72 2.47 26.18
C HIS A 82 -36.27 2.12 25.77
N PRO A 83 -36.09 1.23 24.78
CA PRO A 83 -34.77 0.93 24.25
C PRO A 83 -34.08 2.19 23.70
N GLY A 84 -32.86 2.46 24.18
CA GLY A 84 -32.07 3.63 23.80
C GLY A 84 -32.12 4.79 24.79
N ASP A 85 -32.99 4.72 25.80
CA ASP A 85 -33.03 5.72 26.87
C ASP A 85 -31.72 5.68 27.69
N GLU A 86 -31.18 6.86 27.98
CA GLU A 86 -30.03 7.00 28.88
C GLU A 86 -30.46 6.79 30.34
N VAL A 87 -29.71 5.96 31.07
CA VAL A 87 -29.94 5.73 32.49
C VAL A 87 -28.65 6.07 33.25
N PRO A 88 -28.64 7.13 34.07
CA PRO A 88 -27.48 7.47 34.88
C PRO A 88 -27.26 6.45 35.99
N GLU A 89 -26.07 6.44 36.58
CA GLU A 89 -25.76 5.60 37.73
C GLU A 89 -26.77 5.81 38.87
N GLY A 90 -27.27 4.70 39.43
CA GLY A 90 -28.33 4.72 40.46
C GLY A 90 -29.75 4.97 39.91
N GLY A 91 -29.91 5.13 38.60
CA GLY A 91 -31.22 5.24 37.95
C GLY A 91 -32.09 3.99 38.15
N VAL A 92 -33.40 4.19 38.27
CA VAL A 92 -34.35 3.09 38.48
C VAL A 92 -34.68 2.41 37.15
N LEU A 93 -34.28 1.14 37.00
CA LEU A 93 -34.55 0.35 35.80
C LEU A 93 -35.95 -0.27 35.80
N ALA A 94 -36.42 -0.71 36.98
CA ALA A 94 -37.73 -1.33 37.15
C ALA A 94 -38.17 -1.30 38.63
N ARG A 95 -39.48 -1.43 38.87
CA ARG A 95 -40.06 -1.59 40.20
C ARG A 95 -40.69 -2.98 40.34
N ILE A 96 -40.43 -3.64 41.47
CA ILE A 96 -40.92 -5.00 41.74
C ILE A 96 -41.73 -4.98 43.04
N VAL A 97 -42.91 -5.57 43.00
CA VAL A 97 -43.75 -5.81 44.18
C VAL A 97 -43.43 -7.20 44.72
N PRO A 98 -42.85 -7.34 45.93
CA PRO A 98 -42.51 -8.64 46.50
C PRO A 98 -43.74 -9.55 46.67
N VAL A 99 -43.51 -10.86 46.67
CA VAL A 99 -44.58 -11.80 47.06
C VAL A 99 -44.97 -11.55 48.52
N ALA A 100 -46.27 -11.65 48.83
CA ALA A 100 -46.74 -11.54 50.21
C ALA A 100 -46.05 -12.59 51.08
N THR A 101 -45.57 -12.18 52.25
CA THR A 101 -45.05 -13.11 53.24
C THR A 101 -46.18 -14.06 53.65
N PRO A 102 -45.95 -15.39 53.70
CA PRO A 102 -46.94 -16.32 54.21
C PRO A 102 -47.33 -15.93 55.63
N LEU A 103 -48.62 -16.10 55.98
CA LEU A 103 -49.12 -15.84 57.32
C LEU A 103 -48.30 -16.68 58.31
N MET A 104 -47.62 -16.03 59.25
CA MET A 104 -46.85 -16.69 60.30
C MET A 104 -47.84 -17.38 61.25
N ASP A 105 -48.07 -18.68 61.06
CA ASP A 105 -48.84 -19.48 62.02
C ASP A 105 -47.94 -19.82 63.21
N VAL A 106 -48.33 -19.34 64.40
CA VAL A 106 -47.64 -19.57 65.67
C VAL A 106 -47.53 -21.08 66.01
N ARG A 107 -48.36 -21.94 65.38
CA ARG A 107 -48.33 -23.39 65.57
C ARG A 107 -47.25 -24.12 64.77
N THR A 108 -46.55 -23.46 63.85
CA THR A 108 -45.47 -24.07 63.06
C THR A 108 -44.09 -23.96 63.74
N ARG A 109 -44.04 -23.88 65.08
CA ARG A 109 -42.79 -23.92 65.85
C ARG A 109 -42.64 -25.21 66.60
#